data_AF-A0A518D5W3-F1
#
_entry.id   AF-A0A518D5W3-F1
#
_cell.length_a   1.000
_cell.length_b   1.000
_cell.length_c   1.000
_cell.angle_alpha   90.00
_cell.angle_beta   90.00
_cell.angle_gamma   90.00
#
_symmetry.space_group_name_H-M   'P 1'
#
loop_
_entity.id
_entity.type
_entity.pdbx_description
1 polymer ?
#
loop_
_entity_poly.entity_id
_entity_poly.type
_entity_poly.pdbx_seq_one_letter_code
_entity_poly.pdbx_strand_id
1 'polypeptide(L)'
;MEAPAAPRWTTLPAVERRVLGVLIEKAKTTPDAYPMTLNSARTGCNQKSNRSPQMELDEEQVFDALTSLRKRGVVSLIEGSGRVDKFRHLAYEWLAVDKHGLAVMAELLLRGAQTMGELRTRASRMESIRDQDALRPIIEALRTANLLVFIARPGRAGLVTHNLYEPQELERICRDEGGTVRQGAAADDIDDAPASAAPSSGAGHSSAPPSAPMRPTHQAEPENDGLRELLRELQTQVDELRGRVEDLEQQVRG
;
A
#
# COMPACT_ATOMS: atom_id res chain seq x y z
N MET A 1 7.16 -31.74 -8.03
CA MET A 1 6.43 -30.67 -7.32
C MET A 1 6.81 -29.39 -8.04
N GLU A 2 5.97 -28.97 -8.98
CA GLU A 2 6.26 -27.83 -9.87
C GLU A 2 6.25 -26.56 -9.02
N ALA A 3 7.34 -25.78 -9.07
CA ALA A 3 7.40 -24.52 -8.35
C ALA A 3 6.23 -23.64 -8.80
N PRO A 4 5.50 -22.98 -7.87
CA PRO A 4 4.42 -22.09 -8.27
C PRO A 4 4.98 -21.04 -9.23
N ALA A 5 4.32 -20.87 -10.38
CA ALA A 5 4.70 -19.87 -11.37
C ALA A 5 4.89 -18.52 -10.67
N ALA A 6 5.98 -17.82 -10.99
CA ALA A 6 6.28 -16.53 -10.38
C ALA A 6 5.07 -15.59 -10.48
N PRO A 7 4.78 -14.81 -9.41
CA PRO A 7 3.64 -13.90 -9.42
C PRO A 7 3.74 -12.95 -10.62
N ARG A 8 2.65 -12.84 -11.38
CA ARG A 8 2.57 -11.91 -12.52
C ARG A 8 2.58 -10.45 -12.10
N TRP A 9 2.27 -10.20 -10.84
CA TRP A 9 2.24 -8.88 -10.23
C TRP A 9 3.61 -8.52 -9.64
N THR A 10 3.84 -7.22 -9.52
CA THR A 10 5.03 -6.63 -8.90
C THR A 10 4.60 -5.46 -8.02
N THR A 11 5.48 -5.01 -7.13
CA THR A 11 5.26 -3.85 -6.26
C THR A 11 4.96 -2.59 -7.09
N LEU A 12 4.22 -1.65 -6.53
CA LEU A 12 3.81 -0.41 -7.20
C LEU A 12 4.11 0.80 -6.31
N PRO A 13 4.67 1.90 -6.86
CA PRO A 13 4.75 3.18 -6.18
C PRO A 13 3.39 3.72 -5.74
N ALA A 14 3.37 4.60 -4.74
CA ALA A 14 2.14 5.12 -4.15
C ALA A 14 1.18 5.77 -5.17
N VAL A 15 1.71 6.55 -6.11
CA VAL A 15 0.93 7.21 -7.17
C VAL A 15 0.32 6.17 -8.12
N GLU A 16 1.10 5.17 -8.54
CA GLU A 16 0.61 4.10 -9.41
C GLU A 16 -0.48 3.27 -8.73
N ARG A 17 -0.33 2.95 -7.44
CA ARG A 17 -1.37 2.26 -6.65
C ARG A 17 -2.65 3.07 -6.59
N ARG A 18 -2.54 4.39 -6.37
CA ARG A 18 -3.70 5.30 -6.37
C ARG A 18 -4.40 5.30 -7.72
N VAL A 19 -3.66 5.48 -8.82
CA VAL A 19 -4.22 5.51 -10.17
C VAL A 19 -4.90 4.17 -10.51
N LEU A 20 -4.25 3.04 -10.21
CA LEU A 20 -4.81 1.72 -10.43
C LEU A 20 -6.10 1.50 -9.63
N GLY A 21 -6.09 1.84 -8.34
CA GLY A 21 -7.28 1.74 -7.48
C GLY A 21 -8.45 2.58 -8.00
N VAL A 22 -8.20 3.79 -8.51
CA VAL A 22 -9.21 4.65 -9.11
C VAL A 22 -9.80 4.03 -10.38
N LEU A 23 -8.96 3.51 -11.27
CA LEU A 23 -9.44 2.86 -12.50
C LEU A 23 -10.34 1.66 -12.18
N ILE A 24 -9.96 0.83 -11.20
CA ILE A 24 -10.75 -0.32 -10.77
C ILE A 24 -12.08 0.11 -10.12
N GLU A 25 -12.03 1.07 -9.19
CA GLU A 25 -13.22 1.60 -8.50
C GLU A 25 -14.23 2.12 -9.52
N LYS A 26 -13.78 2.90 -10.50
CA LYS A 26 -14.64 3.54 -11.49
C LYS A 26 -15.15 2.57 -12.56
N ALA A 27 -14.38 1.55 -12.92
CA ALA A 27 -14.87 0.47 -13.78
C ALA A 27 -16.07 -0.27 -13.15
N LYS A 28 -16.07 -0.47 -11.83
CA LYS A 28 -17.14 -1.18 -11.11
C LYS A 28 -18.31 -0.29 -10.72
N THR A 29 -18.06 0.95 -10.29
CA THR A 29 -19.09 1.83 -9.73
C THR A 29 -19.70 2.80 -10.74
N THR A 30 -18.98 3.10 -11.82
CA THR A 30 -19.40 4.06 -12.86
C THR A 30 -19.04 3.54 -14.25
N PRO A 31 -19.61 2.39 -14.68
CA PRO A 31 -19.25 1.76 -15.96
C PRO A 31 -19.50 2.67 -17.17
N ASP A 32 -20.53 3.53 -17.12
CA ASP A 32 -20.85 4.48 -18.19
C ASP A 32 -19.75 5.54 -18.42
N ALA A 33 -18.96 5.82 -17.38
CA ALA A 33 -17.85 6.78 -17.42
C ALA A 33 -16.48 6.10 -17.68
N TYR A 34 -16.48 4.80 -17.95
CA TYR A 34 -15.28 3.98 -18.16
C TYR A 34 -15.24 3.44 -19.60
N PRO A 35 -14.08 3.42 -20.29
CA PRO A 35 -12.73 3.79 -19.84
C PRO A 35 -12.55 5.31 -19.63
N MET A 36 -11.64 5.69 -18.74
CA MET A 36 -11.51 7.06 -18.22
C MET A 36 -10.44 7.87 -18.93
N THR A 37 -10.64 9.18 -19.07
CA THR A 37 -9.60 10.11 -19.55
C THR A 37 -8.56 10.40 -18.45
N LEU A 38 -7.40 10.97 -18.83
CA LEU A 38 -6.37 11.44 -17.89
C LEU A 38 -6.95 12.37 -16.81
N ASN A 39 -7.73 13.38 -17.20
CA ASN A 39 -8.31 14.34 -16.26
C ASN A 39 -9.34 13.69 -15.32
N SER A 40 -10.12 12.73 -15.82
CA SER A 40 -11.05 11.95 -14.99
C SER A 40 -10.29 11.10 -13.97
N ALA A 41 -9.18 10.47 -14.37
CA ALA A 41 -8.32 9.70 -13.46
C ALA A 41 -7.71 10.59 -12.38
N ARG A 42 -7.16 11.76 -12.74
CA ARG A 42 -6.62 12.75 -11.80
C ARG A 42 -7.66 13.20 -10.78
N THR A 43 -8.87 13.54 -11.26
CA THR A 43 -9.98 13.94 -10.40
C THR A 43 -10.36 12.81 -9.44
N GLY A 44 -10.37 11.56 -9.93
CA GLY A 44 -10.58 10.36 -9.10
C GLY A 44 -9.49 10.15 -8.04
N CYS A 45 -8.23 10.46 -8.35
CA CYS A 45 -7.10 10.31 -7.43
C CYS A 45 -7.16 11.30 -6.26
N ASN A 46 -7.66 12.50 -6.53
CA ASN A 46 -7.70 13.64 -5.59
C ASN A 46 -9.06 13.79 -4.88
N GLN A 47 -9.93 12.77 -4.94
CA GLN A 47 -11.22 12.82 -4.22
C GLN A 47 -11.00 12.91 -2.70
N LYS A 48 -11.79 13.76 -2.02
CA LYS A 48 -11.74 13.93 -0.56
C LYS A 48 -12.30 12.73 0.21
N SER A 49 -13.20 11.97 -0.42
CA SER A 49 -13.80 10.77 0.15
C SER A 49 -13.16 9.53 -0.43
N ASN A 50 -13.13 8.46 0.36
CA ASN A 50 -12.66 7.14 -0.06
C ASN A 50 -11.19 7.10 -0.49
N ARG A 51 -10.37 8.02 0.04
CA ARG A 51 -8.92 8.06 -0.16
C ARG A 51 -8.22 8.18 1.19
N SER A 52 -7.21 7.36 1.41
CA SER A 52 -6.29 7.48 2.55
C SER A 52 -4.91 7.01 2.10
N PRO A 53 -3.87 7.87 2.12
CA PRO A 53 -3.91 9.31 2.43
C PRO A 53 -4.62 10.12 1.33
N GLN A 54 -5.09 11.32 1.67
CA GLN A 54 -5.51 12.28 0.64
C GLN A 54 -4.26 12.71 -0.17
N MET A 55 -4.41 12.81 -1.49
CA MET A 55 -3.36 13.25 -2.40
C MET A 55 -3.84 14.45 -3.21
N GLU A 56 -2.89 15.26 -3.67
CA GLU A 56 -3.09 16.37 -4.59
C GLU A 56 -2.16 16.19 -5.78
N LEU A 57 -2.52 15.22 -6.64
CA LEU A 57 -1.73 14.91 -7.83
C LEU A 57 -1.99 15.90 -8.94
N ASP A 58 -0.93 16.36 -9.59
CA ASP A 58 -1.03 17.11 -10.84
C ASP A 58 -1.26 16.19 -12.05
N GLU A 59 -1.34 16.78 -13.25
CA GLU A 59 -1.59 16.02 -14.48
C GLU A 59 -0.39 15.17 -14.90
N GLU A 60 0.83 15.69 -14.72
CA GLU A 60 2.09 15.03 -15.10
C GLU A 60 2.31 13.77 -14.27
N GLN A 61 2.15 13.85 -12.95
CA GLN A 61 2.27 12.72 -12.03
C GLN A 61 1.31 11.56 -12.38
N VAL A 62 0.06 11.89 -12.77
CA VAL A 62 -0.93 10.88 -13.15
C VAL A 62 -0.61 10.31 -14.53
N PHE A 63 -0.15 11.14 -15.47
CA PHE A 63 0.25 10.70 -16.80
C PHE A 63 1.46 9.76 -16.75
N ASP A 64 2.47 10.09 -15.95
CA ASP A 64 3.65 9.26 -15.74
C ASP A 64 3.28 7.92 -15.12
N ALA A 65 2.42 7.93 -14.09
CA ALA A 65 1.91 6.71 -13.47
C ALA A 65 1.13 5.83 -14.47
N LEU A 66 0.25 6.41 -15.29
CA LEU A 66 -0.46 5.68 -16.33
C LEU A 66 0.50 5.09 -17.37
N THR A 67 1.53 5.85 -17.76
CA THR A 67 2.55 5.41 -18.71
C THR A 67 3.38 4.25 -18.16
N SER A 68 3.80 4.33 -16.89
CA SER A 68 4.50 3.25 -16.17
C SER A 68 3.63 2.00 -16.07
N LEU A 69 2.37 2.15 -15.63
CA LEU A 69 1.40 1.06 -15.54
C LEU A 69 1.11 0.40 -16.90
N ARG A 70 1.12 1.17 -18.00
CA ARG A 70 1.01 0.64 -19.36
C ARG A 70 2.20 -0.22 -19.75
N LYS A 71 3.43 0.24 -19.47
CA LYS A 71 4.66 -0.54 -19.74
C LYS A 71 4.66 -1.88 -18.98
N ARG A 72 4.03 -1.91 -17.79
CA ARG A 72 3.86 -3.11 -16.95
C ARG A 72 2.69 -4.00 -17.36
N GLY A 73 1.90 -3.62 -18.38
CA GLY A 73 0.73 -4.38 -18.82
C GLY A 73 -0.46 -4.34 -17.85
N VAL A 74 -0.46 -3.41 -16.88
CA VAL A 74 -1.53 -3.26 -15.87
C VAL A 74 -2.65 -2.35 -16.38
N VAL A 75 -2.32 -1.45 -17.31
CA VAL A 75 -3.25 -0.50 -17.93
C VAL A 75 -3.11 -0.58 -19.45
N SER A 76 -4.21 -0.41 -20.16
CA SER A 76 -4.26 -0.30 -21.63
C SER A 76 -4.84 1.06 -22.01
N LEU A 77 -4.22 1.68 -23.01
CA LEU A 77 -4.81 2.78 -23.75
C LEU A 77 -5.86 2.21 -24.71
N ILE A 78 -7.00 2.88 -24.83
CA ILE A 78 -8.02 2.59 -25.84
C ILE A 78 -7.86 3.61 -26.96
N GLU A 79 -7.23 3.18 -28.03
CA GLU A 79 -7.06 3.98 -29.24
C GLU A 79 -8.38 4.02 -30.03
N GLY A 80 -8.71 5.17 -30.61
CA GLY A 80 -9.83 5.30 -31.56
C GLY A 80 -11.24 5.50 -30.98
N SER A 81 -11.43 5.60 -29.66
CA SER A 81 -12.74 5.89 -29.06
C SER A 81 -13.16 7.37 -29.12
N GLY A 82 -12.32 8.27 -29.63
CA GLY A 82 -12.60 9.71 -29.74
C GLY A 82 -11.33 10.55 -29.88
N ARG A 83 -11.44 11.87 -29.68
CA ARG A 83 -10.31 12.83 -29.72
C ARG A 83 -9.38 12.78 -28.50
N VAL A 84 -9.82 12.12 -27.41
CA VAL A 84 -9.12 12.13 -26.12
C VAL A 84 -8.77 10.69 -25.74
N ASP A 85 -7.54 10.49 -25.32
CA ASP A 85 -7.02 9.23 -24.82
C ASP A 85 -7.81 8.74 -23.60
N LYS A 86 -8.17 7.45 -23.64
CA LYS A 86 -8.90 6.77 -22.56
C LYS A 86 -8.14 5.55 -22.07
N PHE A 87 -8.14 5.34 -20.77
CA PHE A 87 -7.38 4.30 -20.09
C PHE A 87 -8.33 3.29 -19.44
N ARG A 88 -7.98 2.01 -19.56
CA ARG A 88 -8.62 0.89 -18.85
C ARG A 88 -7.58 0.09 -18.06
N HIS A 89 -7.94 -0.46 -16.90
CA HIS A 89 -7.14 -1.44 -16.20
C HIS A 89 -7.23 -2.84 -16.85
N LEU A 90 -6.18 -3.62 -16.69
CA LEU A 90 -6.04 -5.06 -16.97
C LEU A 90 -5.73 -5.83 -15.66
N ALA A 91 -6.21 -5.28 -14.54
CA ALA A 91 -5.92 -5.77 -13.20
C ALA A 91 -6.44 -7.19 -12.91
N TYR A 92 -7.46 -7.66 -13.63
CA TYR A 92 -7.96 -9.04 -13.50
C TYR A 92 -6.88 -10.05 -13.91
N GLU A 93 -6.30 -9.87 -15.09
CA GLU A 93 -5.26 -10.73 -15.64
C GLU A 93 -3.93 -10.54 -14.92
N TRP A 94 -3.62 -9.30 -14.53
CA TRP A 94 -2.37 -8.95 -13.87
C TRP A 94 -2.27 -9.50 -12.44
N LEU A 95 -3.35 -9.39 -11.66
CA LEU A 95 -3.43 -9.92 -10.29
C LEU A 95 -3.90 -11.38 -10.25
N ALA A 96 -4.49 -11.90 -11.33
CA ALA A 96 -5.13 -13.23 -11.38
C ALA A 96 -6.21 -13.41 -10.29
N VAL A 97 -7.09 -12.41 -10.14
CA VAL A 97 -8.16 -12.39 -9.13
C VAL A 97 -9.55 -12.38 -9.76
N ASP A 98 -10.54 -12.84 -9.00
CA ASP A 98 -11.95 -12.72 -9.38
C ASP A 98 -12.49 -11.31 -9.10
N LYS A 99 -13.78 -11.10 -9.39
CA LYS A 99 -14.42 -9.79 -9.21
C LYS A 99 -14.44 -9.30 -7.75
N HIS A 100 -14.62 -10.20 -6.79
CA HIS A 100 -14.68 -9.82 -5.37
C HIS A 100 -13.28 -9.55 -4.82
N GLY A 101 -12.30 -10.38 -5.18
CA GLY A 101 -10.89 -10.15 -4.88
C GLY A 101 -10.42 -8.82 -5.44
N LEU A 102 -10.81 -8.48 -6.67
CA LEU A 102 -10.46 -7.19 -7.27
C LEU A 102 -11.10 -6.00 -6.51
N ALA A 103 -12.33 -6.14 -6.03
CA ALA A 103 -12.98 -5.10 -5.22
C ALA A 103 -12.25 -4.89 -3.88
N VAL A 104 -11.84 -5.99 -3.22
CA VAL A 104 -11.04 -5.92 -1.99
C VAL A 104 -9.68 -5.25 -2.26
N MET A 105 -8.99 -5.65 -3.32
CA MET A 105 -7.71 -5.05 -3.69
C MET A 105 -7.83 -3.56 -3.99
N ALA A 106 -8.85 -3.13 -4.73
CA ALA A 106 -9.09 -1.71 -4.99
C ALA A 106 -9.32 -0.90 -3.71
N GLU A 107 -10.10 -1.44 -2.77
CA GLU A 107 -10.35 -0.77 -1.48
C GLU A 107 -9.06 -0.61 -0.67
N LEU A 108 -8.21 -1.65 -0.63
CA LEU A 108 -6.91 -1.60 0.04
C LEU A 108 -5.94 -0.64 -0.67
N LEU A 109 -5.92 -0.58 -2.01
CA LEU A 109 -5.08 0.35 -2.76
C LEU A 109 -5.47 1.82 -2.53
N LEU A 110 -6.76 2.08 -2.29
CA LEU A 110 -7.28 3.43 -2.11
C LEU A 110 -7.15 3.95 -0.68
N ARG A 111 -7.18 3.06 0.33
CA ARG A 111 -7.20 3.44 1.75
C ARG A 111 -6.17 2.77 2.66
N GLY A 112 -5.36 1.86 2.15
CA GLY A 112 -4.38 1.12 2.94
C GLY A 112 -5.00 0.10 3.89
N ALA A 113 -4.32 -0.09 5.03
CA ALA A 113 -4.62 -1.13 6.01
C ALA A 113 -5.97 -0.91 6.70
N GLN A 114 -6.79 -1.96 6.79
CA GLN A 114 -8.16 -1.88 7.29
C GLN A 114 -8.55 -3.12 8.10
N THR A 115 -9.51 -2.98 9.00
CA THR A 115 -10.12 -4.14 9.67
C THR A 115 -11.02 -4.94 8.72
N MET A 116 -11.27 -6.20 9.02
CA MET A 116 -12.18 -7.06 8.22
C MET A 116 -13.59 -6.45 8.08
N GLY A 117 -14.12 -5.86 9.15
CA GLY A 117 -15.46 -5.24 9.15
C GLY A 117 -15.55 -3.99 8.27
N GLU A 118 -14.53 -3.13 8.32
CA GLU A 118 -14.43 -1.97 7.43
C GLU A 118 -14.28 -2.40 5.97
N LEU A 119 -13.37 -3.35 5.72
CA LEU A 119 -13.05 -3.85 4.38
C LEU A 119 -14.29 -4.46 3.72
N ARG A 120 -15.04 -5.31 4.44
CA ARG A 120 -16.32 -5.87 3.97
C ARG A 120 -17.28 -4.76 3.55
N THR A 121 -17.45 -3.75 4.41
CA THR A 121 -18.44 -2.69 4.21
C THR A 121 -18.07 -1.76 3.05
N ARG A 122 -16.79 -1.43 2.91
CA ARG A 122 -16.33 -0.49 1.88
C ARG A 122 -16.18 -1.16 0.51
N ALA A 123 -15.62 -2.38 0.46
CA ALA A 123 -15.53 -3.17 -0.78
C ALA A 123 -16.91 -3.56 -1.34
N SER A 124 -17.93 -3.70 -0.47
CA SER A 124 -19.32 -3.97 -0.86
C SER A 124 -19.94 -2.93 -1.82
N ARG A 125 -19.35 -1.74 -1.93
CA ARG A 125 -19.77 -0.70 -2.88
C ARG A 125 -19.40 -1.04 -4.32
N MET A 126 -18.38 -1.86 -4.52
CA MET A 126 -17.87 -2.29 -5.82
C MET A 126 -18.40 -3.67 -6.21
N GLU A 127 -18.42 -4.62 -5.29
CA GLU A 127 -19.05 -5.93 -5.46
C GLU A 127 -19.71 -6.34 -4.15
N SER A 128 -20.96 -6.81 -4.20
CA SER A 128 -21.70 -7.15 -2.98
C SER A 128 -21.03 -8.29 -2.19
N ILE A 129 -20.75 -8.04 -0.92
CA ILE A 129 -20.22 -9.04 0.03
C ILE A 129 -21.18 -9.09 1.23
N ARG A 130 -21.90 -10.21 1.35
CA ARG A 130 -23.03 -10.35 2.28
C ARG A 130 -22.63 -10.08 3.73
N ASP A 131 -21.59 -10.75 4.21
CA ASP A 131 -21.17 -10.78 5.61
C ASP A 131 -19.65 -11.01 5.71
N GLN A 132 -19.11 -11.03 6.92
CA GLN A 132 -17.69 -11.30 7.14
C GLN A 132 -17.30 -12.74 6.75
N ASP A 133 -18.21 -13.70 6.89
CA ASP A 133 -17.94 -15.10 6.53
C ASP A 133 -17.79 -15.28 5.03
N ALA A 134 -18.52 -14.52 4.22
CA ALA A 134 -18.32 -14.43 2.77
C ALA A 134 -17.02 -13.71 2.39
N LEU A 135 -16.50 -12.82 3.25
CA LEU A 135 -15.22 -12.13 3.02
C LEU A 135 -14.01 -13.04 3.29
N ARG A 136 -14.06 -13.88 4.34
CA ARG A 136 -12.97 -14.80 4.72
C ARG A 136 -12.37 -15.60 3.55
N PRO A 137 -13.15 -16.32 2.71
CA PRO A 137 -12.58 -17.09 1.60
C PRO A 137 -11.95 -16.21 0.52
N ILE A 138 -12.46 -14.99 0.30
CA ILE A 138 -11.87 -14.03 -0.65
C ILE A 138 -10.50 -13.59 -0.15
N ILE A 139 -10.39 -13.26 1.13
CA ILE A 139 -9.13 -12.84 1.77
C ILE A 139 -8.11 -13.98 1.75
N GLU A 140 -8.53 -15.21 2.04
CA GLU A 140 -7.65 -16.37 2.03
C GLU A 140 -7.12 -16.67 0.62
N ALA A 141 -7.96 -16.52 -0.41
CA ALA A 141 -7.51 -16.63 -1.80
C ALA A 141 -6.47 -15.56 -2.16
N LEU A 142 -6.69 -14.30 -1.76
CA LEU A 142 -5.73 -13.21 -1.98
C LEU A 142 -4.42 -13.42 -1.20
N ARG A 143 -4.50 -13.95 0.02
CA ARG A 143 -3.33 -14.29 0.84
C ARG A 143 -2.51 -15.41 0.21
N THR A 144 -3.18 -16.46 -0.27
CA THR A 144 -2.53 -17.58 -0.97
C THR A 144 -1.85 -17.12 -2.26
N ALA A 145 -2.43 -16.13 -2.95
CA ALA A 145 -1.84 -15.47 -4.11
C ALA A 145 -0.73 -14.45 -3.75
N ASN A 146 -0.39 -14.31 -2.46
CA ASN A 146 0.58 -13.37 -1.90
C ASN A 146 0.25 -11.88 -2.20
N LEU A 147 -1.02 -11.56 -2.47
CA LEU A 147 -1.49 -10.20 -2.77
C LEU A 147 -1.84 -9.39 -1.54
N LEU A 148 -1.91 -10.04 -0.38
CA LEU A 148 -2.45 -9.49 0.85
C LEU A 148 -1.68 -10.05 2.04
N VAL A 149 -1.47 -9.20 3.04
CA VAL A 149 -0.81 -9.56 4.29
C VAL A 149 -1.60 -9.07 5.50
N PHE A 150 -1.43 -9.77 6.62
CA PHE A 150 -2.05 -9.42 7.88
C PHE A 150 -1.08 -8.67 8.78
N ILE A 151 -1.56 -7.61 9.42
CA ILE A 151 -0.83 -6.84 10.42
C ILE A 151 -1.43 -7.19 11.78
N ALA A 152 -0.71 -7.98 12.57
CA ALA A 152 -1.12 -8.33 13.93
C ALA A 152 -0.82 -7.17 14.88
N ARG A 153 -1.84 -6.73 15.62
CA ARG A 153 -1.73 -5.64 16.60
C ARG A 153 -2.01 -6.18 17.99
N PRO A 154 -1.05 -6.17 18.92
CA PRO A 154 -1.28 -6.63 20.28
C PRO A 154 -2.42 -5.87 20.97
N GLY A 155 -3.42 -6.60 21.49
CA GLY A 155 -4.54 -6.02 22.23
C GLY A 155 -5.54 -5.22 21.38
N ARG A 156 -5.50 -5.33 20.05
CA ARG A 156 -6.44 -4.68 19.12
C ARG A 156 -6.81 -5.66 18.00
N ALA A 157 -7.93 -5.40 17.31
CA ALA A 157 -8.27 -6.15 16.10
C ALA A 157 -7.13 -6.05 15.08
N GLY A 158 -6.77 -7.16 14.43
CA GLY A 158 -5.74 -7.12 13.39
C GLY A 158 -6.21 -6.34 12.16
N LEU A 159 -5.24 -5.92 11.33
CA LEU A 159 -5.50 -5.26 10.07
C LEU A 159 -5.12 -6.13 8.90
N VAL A 160 -5.69 -5.79 7.77
CA VAL A 160 -5.43 -6.40 6.47
C VAL A 160 -4.92 -5.31 5.53
N THR A 161 -3.82 -5.57 4.83
CA THR A 161 -3.30 -4.65 3.82
C THR A 161 -2.83 -5.41 2.57
N HIS A 162 -2.68 -4.70 1.44
CA HIS A 162 -2.20 -5.31 0.20
C HIS A 162 -0.68 -5.54 0.24
N ASN A 163 -0.16 -6.42 -0.61
CA ASN A 163 1.29 -6.71 -0.70
C ASN A 163 2.01 -6.03 -1.87
N LEU A 164 1.35 -5.08 -2.54
CA LEU A 164 1.94 -4.31 -3.65
C LEU A 164 2.83 -3.15 -3.18
N TYR A 165 3.17 -3.09 -1.89
CA TYR A 165 4.12 -2.12 -1.33
C TYR A 165 5.55 -2.55 -1.62
N GLU A 166 6.46 -1.58 -1.69
CA GLU A 166 7.88 -1.90 -1.52
C GLU A 166 8.13 -2.47 -0.11
N PRO A 167 9.05 -3.43 0.07
CA PRO A 167 9.26 -4.09 1.38
C PRO A 167 9.50 -3.10 2.53
N GLN A 168 10.30 -2.07 2.29
CA GLN A 168 10.61 -1.01 3.26
C GLN A 168 9.38 -0.16 3.62
N GLU A 169 8.48 0.05 2.65
CA GLU A 169 7.23 0.78 2.87
C GLU A 169 6.26 -0.06 3.71
N LEU A 170 6.17 -1.36 3.43
CA LEU A 170 5.32 -2.28 4.21
C LEU A 170 5.78 -2.35 5.68
N GLU A 171 7.08 -2.44 5.92
CA GLU A 171 7.66 -2.42 7.27
C GLU A 171 7.31 -1.13 8.02
N ARG A 172 7.41 0.02 7.35
CA ARG A 172 6.99 1.31 7.92
C ARG A 172 5.50 1.31 8.28
N ILE A 173 4.63 0.86 7.38
CA ILE A 173 3.18 0.81 7.64
C ILE A 173 2.87 -0.08 8.85
N CYS A 174 3.53 -1.23 8.97
CA CYS A 174 3.33 -2.10 10.12
C CYS A 174 3.75 -1.43 11.43
N ARG A 175 4.89 -0.72 11.42
CA ARG A 175 5.36 0.06 12.56
C ARG A 175 4.38 1.18 12.94
N ASP A 176 3.90 1.93 11.96
CA ASP A 176 2.95 3.04 12.15
C ASP A 176 1.60 2.55 12.70
N GLU A 177 1.16 1.36 12.29
CA GLU A 177 -0.04 0.69 12.81
C GLU A 177 0.18 0.00 14.18
N GLY A 178 1.40 0.01 14.70
CA GLY A 178 1.77 -0.64 15.96
C GLY A 178 1.68 -2.16 15.92
N GLY A 179 1.97 -2.76 14.76
CA GLY A 179 1.86 -4.19 14.54
C GLY A 179 3.03 -4.81 13.78
N THR A 180 2.94 -6.12 13.58
CA THR A 180 3.93 -6.91 12.82
C THR A 180 3.24 -7.67 11.69
N VAL A 181 3.92 -7.81 10.55
CA VAL A 181 3.42 -8.62 9.44
C VAL A 181 3.39 -10.08 9.88
N ARG A 182 2.21 -10.69 9.83
CA ARG A 182 2.06 -12.15 9.93
C ARG A 182 1.93 -12.73 8.54
N GLN A 183 3.05 -13.09 7.94
CA GLN A 183 3.04 -14.01 6.79
C GLN A 183 2.67 -15.40 7.32
N GLY A 184 1.51 -15.93 6.92
CA GLY A 184 1.08 -17.28 7.31
C GLY A 184 -0.13 -17.39 8.25
N ALA A 185 -0.59 -16.32 8.90
CA ALA A 185 -1.81 -16.36 9.73
C ALA A 185 -3.08 -16.54 8.88
N ALA A 186 -4.08 -17.25 9.41
CA ALA A 186 -5.38 -17.43 8.76
C ALA A 186 -6.30 -16.24 9.05
N ALA A 187 -7.31 -16.02 8.21
CA ALA A 187 -8.31 -14.97 8.44
C ALA A 187 -9.03 -15.08 9.79
N ASP A 188 -9.09 -16.28 10.37
CA ASP A 188 -9.74 -16.58 11.65
C ASP A 188 -8.96 -16.08 12.88
N ASP A 189 -7.63 -15.98 12.79
CA ASP A 189 -6.75 -15.55 13.89
C ASP A 189 -6.81 -14.04 14.18
N ILE A 190 -7.59 -13.28 13.40
CA ILE A 190 -7.61 -11.81 13.39
C ILE A 190 -8.76 -11.25 14.23
N ASP A 191 -9.84 -12.02 14.36
CA ASP A 191 -10.96 -11.73 15.26
C ASP A 191 -10.70 -12.23 16.70
N ASP A 192 -9.78 -13.19 16.89
CA ASP A 192 -9.54 -13.85 18.18
C ASP A 192 -8.45 -13.18 19.03
N ALA A 193 -8.54 -11.85 19.20
CA ALA A 193 -7.78 -11.17 20.25
C ALA A 193 -8.67 -11.10 21.51
N PRO A 194 -8.38 -11.86 22.59
CA PRO A 194 -9.17 -11.79 23.80
C PRO A 194 -8.96 -10.42 24.46
N ALA A 195 -10.03 -9.63 24.50
CA ALA A 195 -10.13 -8.49 25.39
C ALA A 195 -10.26 -8.98 26.84
N SER A 196 -9.19 -9.46 27.46
CA SER A 196 -9.20 -9.75 28.90
C SER A 196 -7.79 -9.82 29.49
N ALA A 197 -7.41 -8.76 30.19
CA ALA A 197 -6.80 -8.80 31.52
C ALA A 197 -6.42 -7.37 31.96
N ALA A 198 -7.41 -6.60 32.41
CA ALA A 198 -7.15 -5.48 33.30
C ALA A 198 -7.06 -6.01 34.74
N PRO A 199 -6.08 -5.61 35.56
CA PRO A 199 -6.23 -5.65 37.00
C PRO A 199 -6.79 -4.30 37.49
N SER A 200 -7.88 -4.39 38.23
CA SER A 200 -8.56 -3.32 38.93
C SER A 200 -7.86 -2.92 40.24
N SER A 201 -7.66 -1.62 40.43
CA SER A 201 -7.66 -0.90 41.72
C SER A 201 -7.83 0.59 41.36
N GLY A 202 -8.65 1.45 41.98
CA GLY A 202 -9.31 1.44 43.28
C GLY A 202 -9.07 2.81 43.93
N ALA A 203 -10.00 3.76 43.70
CA ALA A 203 -10.27 5.01 44.46
C ALA A 203 -9.24 6.16 44.50
N GLY A 204 -9.74 7.41 44.35
CA GLY A 204 -9.19 8.58 45.07
C GLY A 204 -8.94 9.89 44.31
N HIS A 205 -9.95 10.78 44.26
CA HIS A 205 -9.98 12.25 44.26
C HIS A 205 -8.75 13.15 43.91
N SER A 206 -9.05 14.10 43.00
CA SER A 206 -8.77 15.56 43.01
C SER A 206 -7.40 16.16 42.64
N SER A 207 -7.53 17.25 41.86
CA SER A 207 -6.68 18.45 41.69
C SER A 207 -5.53 18.43 40.66
N ALA A 208 -5.60 19.46 39.80
CA ALA A 208 -4.60 19.85 38.80
C ALA A 208 -3.56 20.84 39.41
N PRO A 209 -2.56 21.33 38.65
CA PRO A 209 -1.14 20.99 38.73
C PRO A 209 -0.30 22.07 39.44
N PRO A 210 1.03 21.87 39.57
CA PRO A 210 1.92 22.82 38.91
C PRO A 210 3.21 22.24 38.31
N SER A 211 3.74 23.05 37.39
CA SER A 211 4.96 22.97 36.57
C SER A 211 6.28 22.78 37.31
N ALA A 212 7.20 21.98 36.75
CA ALA A 212 8.67 22.17 36.73
C ALA A 212 9.34 21.12 35.79
N PRO A 213 10.64 21.21 35.43
CA PRO A 213 11.09 21.46 34.06
C PRO A 213 11.68 20.23 33.34
N MET A 214 11.74 20.32 32.02
CA MET A 214 12.47 19.39 31.14
C MET A 214 13.94 19.26 31.57
N ARG A 215 14.35 18.02 31.78
CA ARG A 215 15.76 17.60 31.85
C ARG A 215 16.12 16.99 30.49
N PRO A 216 17.26 17.34 29.88
CA PRO A 216 17.67 16.74 28.62
C PRO A 216 18.17 15.32 28.89
N THR A 217 17.45 14.32 28.41
CA THR A 217 17.98 12.95 28.35
C THR A 217 18.95 12.84 27.20
N HIS A 218 20.23 13.07 27.49
CA HIS A 218 21.32 12.48 26.73
C HIS A 218 21.29 10.97 26.96
N GLN A 219 20.81 10.23 25.96
CA GLN A 219 21.33 8.90 25.65
C GLN A 219 21.60 8.89 24.15
N ALA A 220 22.88 8.96 23.82
CA ALA A 220 23.39 8.86 22.46
C ALA A 220 22.97 7.50 21.88
N GLU A 221 22.36 7.54 20.70
CA GLU A 221 21.91 6.39 19.92
C GLU A 221 23.12 5.72 19.27
N PRO A 222 23.62 4.57 19.76
CA PRO A 222 24.74 3.86 19.11
C PRO A 222 24.38 3.40 17.68
N GLU A 223 23.09 3.23 17.39
CA GLU A 223 22.59 2.91 16.04
C GLU A 223 22.78 4.06 15.04
N ASN A 224 22.71 5.31 15.50
CA ASN A 224 22.78 6.47 14.60
C ASN A 224 24.24 6.75 14.18
N ASP A 225 25.21 6.39 15.01
CA ASP A 225 26.63 6.47 14.66
C ASP A 225 27.04 5.37 13.65
N GLY A 226 26.51 4.16 13.80
CA GLY A 226 26.70 3.09 12.81
C GLY A 226 26.13 3.43 11.44
N LEU A 227 24.95 4.06 11.40
CA LEU A 227 24.32 4.50 10.15
C LEU A 227 25.10 5.63 9.47
N ARG A 228 25.67 6.55 10.26
CA ARG A 228 26.54 7.63 9.75
C ARG A 228 27.88 7.13 9.21
N GLU A 229 28.42 6.06 9.79
CA GLU A 229 29.63 5.40 9.27
C GLU A 229 29.35 4.73 7.92
N LEU A 230 28.24 3.99 7.82
CA LEU A 230 27.84 3.34 6.57
C LEU A 230 27.57 4.34 5.45
N LEU A 231 26.97 5.49 5.77
CA LEU A 231 26.77 6.58 4.81
C LEU A 231 28.10 7.14 4.30
N ARG A 232 29.10 7.34 5.17
CA ARG A 232 30.43 7.80 4.77
C ARG A 232 31.14 6.79 3.87
N GLU A 233 31.01 5.51 4.18
CA GLU A 233 31.58 4.43 3.37
C GLU A 233 30.93 4.35 1.98
N LEU A 234 29.59 4.41 1.92
CA LEU A 234 28.85 4.45 0.64
C LEU A 234 29.20 5.69 -0.19
N GLN A 235 29.33 6.86 0.44
CA GLN A 235 29.75 8.09 -0.25
C GLN A 235 31.12 7.91 -0.91
N THR A 236 32.07 7.32 -0.18
CA THR A 236 33.43 7.06 -0.67
C THR A 236 33.43 6.11 -1.87
N GLN A 237 32.63 5.03 -1.80
CA GLN A 237 32.49 4.08 -2.91
C GLN A 237 31.87 4.73 -4.16
N VAL A 238 30.88 5.60 -3.99
CA VAL A 238 30.26 6.34 -5.11
C VAL A 238 31.27 7.28 -5.77
N ASP A 239 32.07 7.99 -4.99
CA ASP A 239 33.09 8.91 -5.52
C ASP A 239 34.20 8.15 -6.27
N GLU A 240 34.63 6.98 -5.75
CA GLU A 240 35.60 6.12 -6.42
C GLU A 240 35.07 5.57 -7.75
N LEU A 241 33.83 5.07 -7.76
CA LEU A 241 33.19 4.57 -8.98
C LEU A 241 33.01 5.68 -10.01
N ARG A 242 32.64 6.88 -9.57
CA ARG A 242 32.52 8.04 -10.45
C ARG A 242 33.86 8.41 -11.09
N GLY A 243 34.95 8.43 -10.32
CA GLY A 243 36.29 8.67 -10.85
C GLY A 243 36.70 7.61 -11.89
N ARG A 244 36.41 6.33 -11.62
CA ARG A 244 36.68 5.23 -12.57
C ARG A 244 35.88 5.35 -13.85
N VAL A 245 34.63 5.83 -13.78
CA VAL A 245 33.81 6.10 -14.97
C VAL A 245 34.40 7.26 -15.77
N GLU A 246 34.80 8.35 -15.11
CA GLU A 246 35.42 9.51 -15.78
C GLU A 246 36.76 9.13 -16.46
N ASP A 247 37.57 8.28 -15.84
CA ASP A 247 38.82 7.76 -16.43
C ASP A 247 38.56 6.86 -17.65
N LEU A 248 37.56 5.99 -17.57
CA LEU A 248 37.15 5.12 -18.69
C LEU A 248 36.57 5.94 -19.85
N GLU A 249 35.76 6.96 -19.56
CA GLU A 249 35.24 7.87 -20.58
C GLU A 249 36.36 8.63 -21.30
N GLN A 250 37.42 9.02 -20.59
CA GLN A 250 38.60 9.65 -21.21
C GLN A 250 39.40 8.67 -22.07
N GLN A 251 39.54 7.41 -21.65
CA GLN A 251 40.22 6.36 -22.44
C GLN A 251 39.47 5.97 -23.72
N VAL A 252 38.14 6.04 -23.72
CA VAL A 252 37.32 5.73 -24.92
C VAL A 252 37.30 6.91 -25.90
N ARG A 253 37.59 8.13 -25.44
CA ARG A 253 37.54 9.35 -26.25
C ARG A 253 38.89 9.77 -26.87
N GLY A 254 40.00 9.20 -26.38
CA GLY A 254 41.35 9.37 -26.95
C GLY A 254 41.71 8.26 -27.91
#